data_AF-A0A3R8RW77-F1
#
_entry.id   AF-A0A3R8RW77-F1
#
_cell.length_a   1.000
_cell.length_b   1.000
_cell.length_c   1.000
_cell.angle_alpha   90.00
_cell.angle_beta   90.00
_cell.angle_gamma   90.00
#
_symmetry.space_group_name_H-M   'P 1'
#
loop_
_entity.id
_entity.type
_entity.pdbx_description
1 polymer ?
#
loop_
_entity_poly.entity_id
_entity_poly.type
_entity_poly.pdbx_seq_one_letter_code
_entity_poly.pdbx_strand_id
1 'polypeptide(L)'
;GGYPTLDGDFAYGQEVRFSHDGRPFLRYEARAWLVDDDGVPLRPAARESGWWRLQPEGRLEALVTQPTGITEILVGQAAPGVVEFASHAVALTPTAKDVSATRRRYTLTDGDTLDFVHELAAVGQPLQHHLSATLRREAGQSTPPASSWNSAVQ
;
A
#
# COMPACT_ATOMS: atom_id res chain seq x y z
N GLY A 1 -3.29 13.54 4.81
CA GLY A 1 -3.50 12.39 5.71
C GLY A 1 -3.84 12.92 7.08
N GLY A 2 -4.54 12.14 7.89
CA GLY A 2 -4.98 12.57 9.22
C GLY A 2 -5.48 11.39 10.05
N TYR A 3 -5.60 11.58 11.35
CA TYR A 3 -6.25 10.61 12.24
C TYR A 3 -6.61 11.29 13.57
N PRO A 4 -7.70 10.90 14.27
CA PRO A 4 -8.15 11.60 15.48
C PRO A 4 -7.13 11.61 16.64
N THR A 5 -6.17 10.69 16.65
CA THR A 5 -5.14 10.59 17.70
C THR A 5 -3.81 11.27 17.32
N LEU A 6 -3.79 12.01 16.21
CA LEU A 6 -2.65 12.83 15.79
C LEU A 6 -2.91 14.29 16.11
N ASP A 7 -1.84 15.08 16.29
CA ASP A 7 -1.92 16.50 16.64
C ASP A 7 -2.56 17.37 15.54
N GLY A 8 -2.66 16.84 14.32
CA GLY A 8 -3.30 17.49 13.18
C GLY A 8 -3.16 16.68 11.90
N ASP A 9 -3.69 17.25 10.82
CA ASP A 9 -3.49 16.73 9.47
C ASP A 9 -2.04 16.92 9.01
N PHE A 10 -1.62 16.10 8.05
CA PHE A 10 -0.27 16.13 7.47
C PHE A 10 -0.29 15.89 5.97
N ALA A 11 0.63 16.53 5.26
CA ALA A 11 0.91 16.25 3.86
C ALA A 11 2.04 15.22 3.71
N TYR A 12 2.00 14.44 2.64
CA TYR A 12 3.02 13.43 2.36
C TYR A 12 3.17 13.19 0.86
N GLY A 13 4.38 12.82 0.44
CA GLY A 13 4.64 12.20 -0.85
C GLY A 13 4.68 10.69 -0.73
N GLN A 14 4.36 9.98 -1.81
CA GLN A 14 4.36 8.52 -1.85
C GLN A 14 4.81 8.01 -3.22
N GLU A 15 5.62 6.95 -3.20
CA GLU A 15 5.91 6.12 -4.36
C GLU A 15 5.32 4.73 -4.13
N VAL A 16 4.68 4.19 -5.17
CA VAL A 16 4.19 2.80 -5.20
C VAL A 16 4.78 2.12 -6.43
N ARG A 17 5.31 0.91 -6.24
CA ARG A 17 5.83 0.07 -7.32
C ARG A 17 5.09 -1.27 -7.34
N PHE A 18 4.62 -1.63 -8.52
CA PHE A 18 4.12 -2.95 -8.86
C PHE A 18 5.06 -3.61 -9.86
N SER A 19 5.35 -4.89 -9.68
CA SER A 19 6.12 -5.69 -10.64
C SER A 19 5.68 -7.15 -10.63
N HIS A 20 5.96 -7.92 -11.68
CA HIS A 20 5.62 -9.34 -11.77
C HIS A 20 6.67 -10.10 -12.57
N ASP A 21 6.68 -11.42 -12.43
CA ASP A 21 7.50 -12.32 -13.23
C ASP A 21 6.68 -13.16 -14.23
N GLY A 22 5.38 -12.83 -14.39
CA GLY A 22 4.46 -13.49 -15.32
C GLY A 22 3.54 -14.52 -14.66
N ARG A 23 3.79 -14.88 -13.40
CA ARG A 23 2.85 -15.65 -12.57
C ARG A 23 1.70 -14.76 -12.04
N PRO A 24 0.59 -15.34 -11.53
CA PRO A 24 -0.60 -14.58 -11.11
C PRO A 24 -0.43 -13.87 -9.76
N PHE A 25 0.64 -13.10 -9.62
CA PHE A 25 0.86 -12.20 -8.50
C PHE A 25 1.65 -10.97 -8.91
N LEU A 26 1.51 -9.90 -8.13
CA LEU A 26 2.34 -8.71 -8.19
C LEU A 26 3.20 -8.64 -6.93
N ARG A 27 4.48 -8.30 -7.07
CA ARG A 27 5.27 -7.70 -5.99
C ARG A 27 4.80 -6.26 -5.81
N TYR A 28 4.52 -5.91 -4.57
CA TYR A 28 4.06 -4.59 -4.15
C TYR A 28 5.06 -3.97 -3.20
N GLU A 29 5.44 -2.72 -3.45
CA GLU A 29 6.27 -1.92 -2.56
C GLU A 29 5.72 -0.49 -2.52
N ALA A 30 5.60 0.08 -1.32
CA ALA A 30 5.24 1.48 -1.14
C ALA A 30 6.17 2.15 -0.13
N ARG A 31 6.57 3.39 -0.42
CA ARG A 31 7.31 4.24 0.50
C ARG A 31 6.72 5.65 0.50
N ALA A 32 6.63 6.25 1.67
CA ALA A 32 6.13 7.60 1.86
C ALA A 32 7.13 8.44 2.66
N TRP A 33 7.00 9.76 2.54
CA TRP A 33 7.74 10.75 3.30
C TRP A 33 6.81 11.93 3.61
N LEU A 34 6.99 12.53 4.79
CA LEU A 34 6.27 13.77 5.10
C LEU A 34 6.85 14.92 4.27
N VAL A 35 5.99 15.88 3.92
CA VAL A 35 6.39 17.11 3.24
C VAL A 35 5.95 18.33 4.04
N ASP A 36 6.62 19.45 3.85
CA ASP A 36 6.16 20.75 4.36
C ASP A 36 5.10 21.38 3.45
N ASP A 37 4.69 22.60 3.78
CA ASP A 37 3.67 23.36 3.06
C ASP A 37 4.08 23.70 1.61
N ASP A 38 5.38 23.71 1.31
CA ASP A 38 5.93 23.92 -0.02
C ASP A 38 6.12 22.61 -0.81
N GLY A 39 5.79 21.46 -0.21
CA GLY A 39 5.92 20.13 -0.80
C GLY A 39 7.33 19.55 -0.74
N VAL A 40 8.24 20.15 0.02
CA VAL A 40 9.62 19.68 0.17
C VAL A 40 9.66 18.47 1.11
N PRO A 41 10.34 17.37 0.75
CA PRO A 41 10.49 16.21 1.62
C PRO A 41 11.19 16.55 2.95
N LEU A 42 10.52 16.26 4.06
CA LEU A 42 11.05 16.48 5.41
C LEU A 42 11.77 15.25 5.96
N ARG A 43 11.09 14.09 5.96
CA ARG A 43 11.65 12.83 6.47
C ARG A 43 10.87 11.60 6.01
N PRO A 44 11.49 10.40 6.02
CA PRO A 44 10.78 9.15 5.79
C PRO A 44 9.57 8.95 6.71
N ALA A 45 8.54 8.31 6.18
CA ALA A 45 7.29 7.98 6.86
C ALA A 45 6.94 6.50 6.62
N ALA A 46 5.69 6.20 6.26
CA ALA A 46 5.22 4.84 6.06
C ALA A 46 6.04 4.09 4.99
N ARG A 47 6.27 2.80 5.22
CA ARG A 47 6.87 1.90 4.25
C ARG A 47 6.19 0.55 4.38
N GLU A 48 5.95 -0.10 3.26
CA GLU A 48 5.36 -1.43 3.26
C GLU A 48 5.75 -2.20 2.00
N SER A 49 5.67 -3.51 2.08
CA SER A 49 5.96 -4.39 0.96
C SER A 49 5.22 -5.70 1.07
N GLY A 50 5.05 -6.38 -0.06
CA GLY A 50 4.55 -7.74 -0.08
C GLY A 50 4.02 -8.16 -1.44
N TRP A 51 2.91 -8.89 -1.44
CA TRP A 51 2.42 -9.61 -2.62
C TRP A 51 0.92 -9.43 -2.80
N TRP A 52 0.48 -9.15 -4.03
CA TRP A 52 -0.92 -9.22 -4.41
C TRP A 52 -1.12 -10.46 -5.27
N ARG A 53 -1.94 -11.40 -4.83
CA ARG A 53 -2.26 -12.65 -5.53
C ARG A 53 -3.56 -12.45 -6.28
N LEU A 54 -3.53 -12.71 -7.59
CA LEU A 54 -4.69 -12.60 -8.46
C LEU A 54 -5.38 -13.95 -8.54
N GLN A 55 -6.66 -13.96 -8.25
CA GLN A 55 -7.50 -15.16 -8.28
C GLN A 55 -8.54 -15.05 -9.40
N PRO A 56 -9.17 -16.18 -9.79
CA PRO A 56 -10.24 -16.16 -10.76
C PRO A 56 -11.38 -15.21 -10.38
N GLU A 57 -12.14 -14.78 -11.39
CA GLU A 57 -13.26 -13.85 -11.25
C GLU A 57 -12.89 -12.49 -10.61
N GLY A 58 -11.62 -12.08 -10.70
CA GLY A 58 -11.14 -10.78 -10.20
C GLY A 58 -10.95 -10.73 -8.67
N ARG A 59 -11.05 -11.85 -7.96
CA ARG A 59 -10.74 -11.89 -6.52
C ARG A 59 -9.27 -11.58 -6.30
N LEU A 60 -8.97 -10.92 -5.19
CA LEU A 60 -7.60 -10.55 -4.81
C LEU A 60 -7.32 -10.92 -3.36
N GLU A 61 -6.09 -11.34 -3.11
CA GLU A 61 -5.51 -11.45 -1.78
C GLU A 61 -4.24 -10.59 -1.75
N ALA A 62 -4.00 -9.81 -0.70
CA ALA A 62 -2.73 -9.14 -0.52
C ALA A 62 -2.11 -9.48 0.83
N LEU A 63 -0.81 -9.79 0.82
CA LEU A 63 0.01 -10.02 1.99
C LEU A 63 0.94 -8.83 2.10
N VAL A 64 0.83 -8.04 3.18
CA VAL A 64 1.56 -6.79 3.34
C VAL A 64 2.27 -6.77 4.68
N THR A 65 3.54 -6.40 4.71
CA THR A 65 4.32 -6.20 5.93
C THR A 65 4.81 -4.77 6.03
N GLN A 66 4.88 -4.27 7.26
CA GLN A 66 5.29 -2.91 7.59
C GLN A 66 6.44 -2.96 8.62
N PRO A 67 7.44 -2.06 8.54
CA PRO A 67 8.55 -2.02 9.50
C PRO A 67 8.11 -1.56 10.89
N THR A 68 6.86 -1.13 11.04
CA THR A 68 6.20 -0.77 12.32
C THR A 68 5.75 -1.98 13.13
N GLY A 69 6.02 -3.20 12.65
CA GLY A 69 5.63 -4.44 13.34
C GLY A 69 4.22 -4.93 13.01
N ILE A 70 3.67 -4.51 11.87
CA ILE A 70 2.31 -4.86 11.43
C ILE A 70 2.40 -5.73 10.19
N THR A 71 1.66 -6.84 10.17
CA THR A 71 1.42 -7.66 8.98
C THR A 71 -0.07 -7.77 8.71
N GLU A 72 -0.47 -7.62 7.46
CA GLU A 72 -1.88 -7.68 7.04
C GLU A 72 -2.07 -8.77 5.98
N ILE A 73 -3.17 -9.53 6.12
CA ILE A 73 -3.78 -10.28 5.03
C ILE A 73 -5.04 -9.50 4.64
N LEU A 74 -5.07 -9.04 3.40
CA LEU A 74 -6.17 -8.30 2.79
C LEU A 74 -6.88 -9.20 1.79
N VAL A 75 -8.21 -9.11 1.73
CA VAL A 75 -9.02 -9.77 0.68
C VAL A 75 -9.84 -8.72 -0.03
N GLY A 76 -10.07 -8.93 -1.33
CA GLY A 76 -10.58 -7.89 -2.17
C GLY A 76 -11.08 -8.36 -3.53
N GLN A 77 -11.47 -7.38 -4.33
CA GLN A 77 -12.01 -7.58 -5.65
C GLN A 77 -11.48 -6.50 -6.60
N ALA A 78 -11.12 -6.93 -7.81
CA ALA A 78 -10.85 -6.05 -8.94
C ALA A 78 -12.09 -5.94 -9.83
N ALA A 79 -12.35 -4.72 -10.26
CA ALA A 79 -13.29 -4.35 -11.32
C ALA A 79 -12.56 -3.43 -12.31
N PRO A 80 -13.13 -3.12 -13.49
CA PRO A 80 -12.50 -2.20 -14.43
C PRO A 80 -12.12 -0.87 -13.77
N GLY A 81 -10.82 -0.58 -13.72
CA GLY A 81 -10.26 0.64 -13.14
C GLY A 81 -10.33 0.76 -11.61
N VAL A 82 -10.79 -0.26 -10.88
CA VAL A 82 -10.97 -0.19 -9.43
C VAL A 82 -10.48 -1.47 -8.76
N VAL A 83 -9.72 -1.31 -7.67
CA VAL A 83 -9.37 -2.39 -6.75
C VAL A 83 -9.75 -1.99 -5.34
N GLU A 84 -10.45 -2.87 -4.63
CA GLU A 84 -10.81 -2.69 -3.23
C GLU A 84 -10.32 -3.85 -2.40
N PHE A 85 -9.79 -3.53 -1.22
CA PHE A 85 -9.35 -4.48 -0.21
C PHE A 85 -9.94 -4.13 1.16
N ALA A 86 -10.19 -5.16 1.95
CA ALA A 86 -10.41 -5.07 3.38
C ALA A 86 -9.52 -6.06 4.13
N SER A 87 -9.09 -5.71 5.34
CA SER A 87 -8.34 -6.61 6.21
C SER A 87 -9.16 -7.86 6.53
N HIS A 88 -8.62 -9.02 6.13
CA HIS A 88 -9.07 -10.33 6.61
C HIS A 88 -8.40 -10.67 7.95
N ALA A 89 -7.12 -10.35 8.09
CA ALA A 89 -6.38 -10.50 9.33
C ALA A 89 -5.32 -9.39 9.48
N VAL A 90 -5.12 -8.94 10.72
CA VAL A 90 -4.03 -8.05 11.12
C VAL A 90 -3.27 -8.73 12.25
N ALA A 91 -1.95 -8.86 12.09
CA ALA A 91 -1.05 -9.42 13.09
C ALA A 91 -0.06 -8.34 13.53
N LEU A 92 0.12 -8.22 14.85
CA LEU A 92 0.92 -7.19 15.49
C LEU A 92 2.08 -7.83 16.26
N THR A 93 3.28 -7.27 16.13
CA THR A 93 4.36 -7.57 17.08
C THR A 93 4.04 -6.92 18.44
N PRO A 94 4.66 -7.37 19.55
CA PRO A 94 4.34 -6.87 20.89
C PRO A 94 4.48 -5.36 21.10
N THR A 95 5.27 -4.67 20.26
CA THR A 95 5.53 -3.23 20.35
C THR A 95 4.83 -2.41 19.26
N ALA A 96 4.09 -3.05 18.36
CA ALA A 96 3.35 -2.35 17.32
C ALA A 96 2.19 -1.53 17.92
N LYS A 97 1.80 -0.46 17.24
CA LYS A 97 0.55 0.23 17.56
C LYS A 97 -0.62 -0.71 17.33
N ASP A 98 -1.64 -0.58 18.17
CA ASP A 98 -2.88 -1.34 18.02
C ASP A 98 -3.60 -0.94 16.73
N VAL A 99 -3.62 -1.83 15.75
CA VAL A 99 -4.35 -1.71 14.48
C VAL A 99 -5.23 -2.94 14.35
N SER A 100 -6.53 -2.72 14.19
CA SER A 100 -7.53 -3.80 14.20
C SER A 100 -8.18 -4.05 12.85
N ALA A 101 -8.23 -3.04 11.97
CA ALA A 101 -8.76 -3.20 10.61
C ALA A 101 -8.24 -2.12 9.65
N THR A 102 -8.22 -2.45 8.36
CA THR A 102 -7.94 -1.51 7.27
C THR A 102 -8.89 -1.75 6.09
N ARG A 103 -9.14 -0.69 5.32
CA ARG A 103 -9.70 -0.78 3.96
C ARG A 103 -8.90 0.06 3.01
N ARG A 104 -8.68 -0.44 1.80
CA ARG A 104 -7.87 0.23 0.79
C ARG A 104 -8.61 0.22 -0.52
N ARG A 105 -8.69 1.38 -1.17
CA ARG A 105 -9.26 1.52 -2.50
C ARG A 105 -8.24 2.17 -3.42
N TYR A 106 -8.06 1.58 -4.59
CA TYR A 106 -7.24 2.10 -5.67
C TYR A 106 -8.14 2.32 -6.88
N THR A 107 -8.12 3.52 -7.45
CA THR A 107 -8.95 3.88 -8.62
C THR A 107 -8.04 4.43 -9.71
N LEU A 108 -8.00 3.75 -10.85
CA LEU A 108 -7.37 4.25 -12.06
C LEU A 108 -8.34 5.25 -12.71
N THR A 109 -8.10 6.54 -12.52
CA THR A 109 -9.00 7.61 -12.99
C THR A 109 -8.74 7.99 -14.45
N ASP A 110 -7.51 7.80 -14.92
CA ASP A 110 -7.11 7.83 -16.33
C ASP A 110 -5.92 6.88 -16.55
N GLY A 111 -5.36 6.81 -17.76
CA GLY A 111 -4.29 5.85 -18.10
C GLY A 111 -3.03 5.91 -17.21
N ASP A 112 -2.78 7.07 -16.59
CA ASP A 112 -1.56 7.37 -15.86
C ASP A 112 -1.80 7.90 -14.44
N THR A 113 -3.04 7.83 -13.95
CA THR A 113 -3.43 8.40 -12.65
C THR A 113 -4.11 7.36 -11.77
N LEU A 114 -3.52 7.13 -10.61
CA LEU A 114 -3.99 6.19 -9.61
C LEU A 114 -4.33 6.94 -8.32
N ASP A 115 -5.62 7.04 -8.02
CA ASP A 115 -6.09 7.55 -6.73
C ASP A 115 -6.11 6.41 -5.70
N PHE A 116 -5.64 6.73 -4.50
CA PHE A 116 -5.54 5.82 -3.36
C PHE A 116 -6.31 6.39 -2.18
N VAL A 117 -7.11 5.56 -1.51
CA VAL A 117 -7.74 5.86 -0.23
C VAL A 117 -7.46 4.71 0.74
N HIS A 118 -7.09 5.07 1.97
CA HIS A 118 -6.84 4.16 3.08
C HIS A 118 -7.71 4.55 4.27
N GLU A 119 -8.54 3.62 4.72
CA GLU A 119 -9.23 3.69 5.99
C GLU A 119 -8.55 2.81 7.03
N LEU A 120 -8.50 3.28 8.27
CA LEU A 120 -7.79 2.64 9.37
C LEU A 120 -8.67 2.61 10.62
N ALA A 121 -8.75 1.45 11.27
CA ALA A 121 -9.21 1.29 12.64
C ALA A 121 -7.99 0.97 13.51
N ALA A 122 -7.64 1.90 14.39
CA ALA A 122 -6.44 1.81 15.20
C ALA A 122 -6.58 2.59 16.51
N VAL A 123 -5.83 2.18 17.52
CA VAL A 123 -5.69 2.89 18.80
C VAL A 123 -7.04 3.30 19.41
N GLY A 124 -7.98 2.34 19.41
CA GLY A 124 -9.34 2.50 19.95
C GLY A 124 -10.33 3.26 19.05
N GLN A 125 -9.91 3.74 17.87
CA GLN A 125 -10.79 4.43 16.92
C GLN A 125 -11.43 3.46 15.92
N PRO A 126 -12.71 3.68 15.54
CA PRO A 126 -13.36 2.87 14.52
C PRO A 126 -12.74 3.12 13.14
N LEU A 127 -13.07 2.23 12.20
CA LEU A 127 -12.63 2.33 10.81
C LEU A 127 -13.10 3.66 10.19
N GLN A 128 -12.14 4.47 9.75
CA GLN A 128 -12.38 5.78 9.16
C GLN A 128 -11.22 6.19 8.26
N HIS A 129 -11.41 7.25 7.48
CA HIS A 129 -10.36 7.80 6.62
C HIS A 129 -9.06 8.07 7.39
N HIS A 130 -7.95 7.64 6.81
CA HIS A 130 -6.60 7.93 7.30
C HIS A 130 -5.75 8.62 6.23
N LEU A 131 -5.69 8.04 5.03
CA LEU A 131 -4.86 8.55 3.94
C LEU A 131 -5.64 8.64 2.64
N SER A 132 -5.26 9.62 1.84
CA SER A 132 -5.60 9.69 0.42
C SER A 132 -4.42 10.29 -0.35
N ALA A 133 -4.22 9.81 -1.59
CA ALA A 133 -3.20 10.32 -2.49
C ALA A 133 -3.62 10.14 -3.96
N THR A 134 -3.13 11.04 -4.82
CA THR A 134 -3.19 10.90 -6.27
C THR A 134 -1.78 10.65 -6.79
N LEU A 135 -1.56 9.47 -7.37
CA LEU A 135 -0.26 9.05 -7.90
C LEU A 135 -0.26 9.19 -9.42
N ARG A 136 0.83 9.69 -9.97
CA ARG A 136 1.05 9.73 -11.43
C ARG A 136 2.09 8.69 -11.83
N ARG A 137 1.85 7.99 -12.93
CA ARG A 137 2.83 7.06 -13.50
C ARG A 137 4.08 7.82 -13.91
N GLU A 138 5.25 7.34 -13.48
CA GLU A 138 6.52 7.89 -13.97
C GLU A 138 6.73 7.52 -15.44
N ALA A 139 7.10 8.51 -16.26
CA ALA A 139 7.42 8.31 -17.66
C ALA A 139 8.66 7.40 -17.83
N GLY A 140 8.58 6.41 -18.72
CA GLY A 140 9.75 5.57 -19.08
C GLY A 140 9.97 4.32 -18.23
N GLN A 141 9.08 4.00 -17.27
CA GLN A 141 9.11 2.70 -16.60
C GLN A 141 8.58 1.59 -17.53
N SER A 142 9.46 1.04 -18.38
CA SER A 142 9.25 -0.28 -18.98
C SER A 142 9.42 -1.37 -17.92
N THR A 143 8.63 -2.45 -17.99
CA THR A 143 8.80 -3.66 -17.17
C THR A 143 10.29 -4.02 -17.10
N PRO A 144 10.96 -3.94 -15.93
CA PRO A 144 12.38 -4.26 -15.86
C PRO A 144 12.58 -5.74 -16.21
N PRO A 145 13.59 -6.11 -17.01
CA PRO A 145 13.97 -7.51 -17.17
C PRO A 145 14.37 -8.05 -15.80
N ALA A 146 13.91 -9.26 -15.48
CA ALA A 146 14.20 -9.93 -14.23
C ALA A 146 15.72 -10.12 -14.06
N SER A 147 16.36 -9.29 -13.23
CA SER A 147 17.73 -9.57 -12.78
C SER A 147 17.66 -10.48 -11.56
N SER A 148 17.73 -11.79 -11.80
CA SER A 148 17.88 -12.80 -10.77
C SER A 148 19.35 -12.91 -10.36
N TRP A 149 19.61 -12.85 -9.06
CA TRP A 149 20.88 -13.34 -8.49
C TRP A 149 20.75 -14.86 -8.33
N ASN A 150 21.56 -15.62 -9.06
CA ASN A 150 21.66 -17.07 -8.86
C ASN A 150 22.47 -17.34 -7.59
N SER A 151 21.84 -17.86 -6.53
CA SER A 151 22.58 -18.68 -5.58
C SER A 151 22.88 -20.00 -6.28
N ALA A 152 24.13 -20.22 -6.70
CA ALA A 152 24.58 -21.57 -6.97
C ALA A 152 24.46 -22.34 -5.64
N VAL A 153 23.50 -23.25 -5.56
CA VAL A 153 23.48 -24.29 -4.54
C VAL A 153 24.66 -25.20 -4.87
N GLN A 154 25.62 -25.33 -3.94
CA GLN A 154 26.56 -26.46 -3.92
C GLN A 154 25.85 -27.67 -3.31
#